data_AF-A0A372IUA0-F1
#
_entry.id   AF-A0A372IUA0-F1
#
_cell.length_a   1.000
_cell.length_b   1.000
_cell.length_c   1.000
_cell.angle_alpha   90.00
_cell.angle_beta   90.00
_cell.angle_gamma   90.00
#
_symmetry.space_group_name_H-M   'P 1'
#
loop_
_entity.id
_entity.type
_entity.pdbx_description
1 polymer ?
#
loop_
_entity_poly.entity_id
_entity_poly.type
_entity_poly.pdbx_seq_one_letter_code
_entity_poly.pdbx_strand_id
1 'polypeptide(L)'
;MSIVALGVFVALVVAGFLYTQIASQKLRSATWDGLAARIVPVPFSGISIVAMDNLQPGQNQIELEPGDMWQLVGGKQGLDSMYKNAEVLIQLAAWVQRWNYEEAAIVSERIRRDAVQLRRSIRRIRFSMLLQRKPIRIPFYIHEAATAYHLMSQRLLALYQGSHSGLYPRLAESLNYA
;
A
#
# COMPACT_ATOMS: atom_id res chain seq x y z
N MET A 1 1.33 38.22 17.71
CA MET A 1 0.87 37.19 16.75
C MET A 1 2.01 36.58 15.92
N SER A 2 3.00 37.36 15.46
CA SER A 2 4.05 36.86 14.55
C SER A 2 5.09 35.91 15.16
N ILE A 3 5.48 36.10 16.44
CA ILE A 3 6.51 35.26 17.09
C ILE A 3 6.01 33.82 17.33
N VAL A 4 4.73 33.67 17.70
CA VAL A 4 4.11 32.35 17.91
C VAL A 4 3.96 31.59 16.59
N ALA A 5 3.54 32.28 15.53
CA ALA A 5 3.43 31.67 14.19
C ALA A 5 4.80 31.22 13.65
N LEU A 6 5.85 32.03 13.87
CA LEU A 6 7.22 31.66 13.50
C LEU A 6 7.72 30.45 14.32
N GLY A 7 7.44 30.42 15.63
CA GLY A 7 7.78 29.29 16.49
C GLY A 7 7.12 27.98 16.05
N VAL A 8 5.84 28.01 15.70
CA VAL A 8 5.11 26.83 15.19
C VAL A 8 5.67 26.39 13.83
N PHE A 9 5.96 27.33 12.93
CA PHE A 9 6.53 27.02 11.62
C PHE A 9 7.91 26.35 11.76
N VAL A 10 8.80 26.92 12.58
CA VAL A 10 10.12 26.33 12.84
C VAL A 10 9.99 24.95 13.48
N ALA A 11 9.08 24.77 14.44
CA ALA A 11 8.84 23.48 15.06
C ALA A 11 8.36 22.43 14.05
N LEU A 12 7.47 22.79 13.11
CA LEU A 12 7.01 21.90 12.04
C LEU A 12 8.13 21.53 11.07
N VAL A 13 8.99 22.49 10.69
CA VAL A 13 10.12 22.24 9.80
C VAL A 13 11.15 21.33 10.47
N VAL A 14 11.50 21.61 11.74
CA VAL A 14 12.45 20.78 12.51
C VAL A 14 11.87 19.37 12.73
N ALA A 15 10.60 19.25 13.08
CA ALA A 15 9.94 17.95 13.22
C ALA A 15 9.91 17.18 11.89
N GLY A 16 9.63 17.87 10.78
CA GLY A 16 9.69 17.29 9.44
C GLY A 16 11.10 16.79 9.09
N PHE A 17 12.13 17.60 9.36
CA PHE A 17 13.53 17.25 9.09
C PHE A 17 14.02 16.09 9.97
N LEU A 18 13.66 16.07 11.25
CA LEU A 18 14.00 14.95 12.13
C LEU A 18 13.27 13.67 11.71
N TYR A 19 12.01 13.78 11.28
CA TYR A 19 11.25 12.64 10.75
C TYR A 19 11.92 12.04 9.51
N THR A 20 12.38 12.87 8.56
CA THR A 20 13.07 12.36 7.37
C THR A 20 14.42 11.73 7.69
N GLN A 21 15.19 12.30 8.62
CA GLN A 21 16.48 11.74 9.03
C GLN A 21 16.33 10.39 9.74
N ILE A 22 15.39 10.27 10.69
CA ILE A 22 15.12 9.02 11.40
C ILE A 22 14.59 7.95 10.43
N ALA A 23 13.68 8.33 9.52
CA ALA A 23 13.20 7.44 8.48
C ALA A 23 14.34 6.98 7.55
N SER A 24 15.24 7.90 7.18
CA SER A 24 16.40 7.60 6.33
C SER A 24 17.41 6.70 7.03
N GLN A 25 17.67 6.88 8.33
CA GLN A 25 18.53 5.99 9.10
C GLN A 25 17.94 4.59 9.23
N LYS A 26 16.63 4.47 9.51
CA LYS A 26 15.93 3.18 9.51
C LYS A 26 15.98 2.48 8.14
N LEU A 27 15.89 3.24 7.05
CA LEU A 27 16.05 2.74 5.69
C LEU A 27 17.50 2.35 5.35
N ARG A 28 18.50 3.00 5.97
CA ARG A 28 19.92 2.67 5.79
C ARG A 28 20.29 1.35 6.49
N SER A 29 19.68 1.04 7.63
CA SER A 29 19.90 -0.22 8.34
C SER A 29 19.01 -1.39 7.88
N ALA A 30 17.88 -1.10 7.22
CA ALA A 30 17.02 -2.14 6.67
C ALA A 30 17.63 -2.74 5.39
N THR A 31 18.01 -4.02 5.46
CA THR A 31 18.36 -4.82 4.29
C THR A 31 17.11 -5.18 3.50
N TRP A 32 17.27 -5.44 2.20
CA TRP A 32 16.15 -5.89 1.36
C TRP A 32 15.48 -7.14 1.93
N ASP A 33 16.26 -8.14 2.36
CA ASP A 33 15.74 -9.37 2.96
C ASP A 33 14.94 -9.09 4.24
N GLY A 34 15.39 -8.14 5.07
CA GLY A 34 14.68 -7.73 6.28
C GLY A 34 13.36 -7.00 5.98
N LEU A 35 13.26 -6.30 4.84
CA LEU A 35 12.02 -5.70 4.39
C LEU A 35 11.07 -6.75 3.82
N ALA A 36 11.55 -7.64 2.95
CA ALA A 36 10.75 -8.71 2.36
C ALA A 36 10.19 -9.65 3.43
N ALA A 37 10.98 -9.99 4.46
CA ALA A 37 10.54 -10.82 5.58
C ALA A 37 9.41 -10.20 6.44
N ARG A 38 9.19 -8.89 6.34
CA ARG A 38 8.10 -8.19 7.04
C ARG A 38 6.78 -8.21 6.27
N ILE A 39 6.77 -8.70 5.03
CA ILE A 39 5.55 -8.85 4.25
C ILE A 39 4.71 -9.94 4.92
N VAL A 40 3.48 -9.57 5.30
CA VAL A 40 2.50 -10.50 5.86
C VAL A 40 1.76 -11.16 4.70
N PRO A 41 1.54 -12.49 4.72
CA PRO A 41 0.77 -13.17 3.69
C PRO A 41 -0.63 -12.57 3.52
N VAL A 42 -1.05 -12.41 2.26
CA VAL A 42 -2.39 -11.96 1.88
C VAL A 42 -2.96 -12.89 0.79
N PRO A 43 -4.30 -13.01 0.66
CA PRO A 43 -4.93 -13.77 -0.43
C PRO A 43 -4.85 -12.96 -1.73
N PHE A 44 -3.66 -12.88 -2.32
CA PHE A 44 -3.39 -11.99 -3.44
C PHE A 44 -4.28 -12.27 -4.65
N SER A 45 -4.57 -13.55 -4.95
CA SER A 45 -5.48 -13.95 -6.03
C SER A 45 -6.87 -13.34 -5.87
N GLY A 46 -7.47 -13.45 -4.67
CA GLY A 46 -8.76 -12.86 -4.37
C GLY A 46 -8.75 -11.33 -4.39
N ILE A 47 -7.69 -10.72 -3.87
CA ILE A 47 -7.49 -9.26 -3.96
C ILE A 47 -7.40 -8.81 -5.42
N SER A 48 -6.70 -9.57 -6.26
CA SER A 48 -6.57 -9.29 -7.70
C SER A 48 -7.91 -9.38 -8.41
N ILE A 49 -8.74 -10.37 -8.10
CA ILE A 49 -10.10 -10.50 -8.67
C ILE A 49 -10.94 -9.26 -8.33
N VAL A 50 -10.99 -8.88 -7.05
CA VAL A 50 -11.77 -7.71 -6.59
C VAL A 50 -11.22 -6.39 -7.16
N ALA A 51 -9.90 -6.31 -7.37
CA ALA A 51 -9.26 -5.16 -8.00
C ALA A 51 -9.58 -5.07 -9.50
N MET A 52 -9.54 -6.19 -10.22
CA MET A 52 -9.82 -6.24 -11.66
C MET A 52 -11.27 -5.91 -11.96
N ASP A 53 -12.21 -6.39 -11.15
CA ASP A 53 -13.63 -6.03 -11.26
C ASP A 53 -13.86 -4.50 -11.19
N ASN A 54 -13.09 -3.80 -10.34
CA ASN A 54 -13.16 -2.34 -10.26
C ASN A 54 -12.38 -1.61 -11.37
N LEU A 55 -11.29 -2.21 -11.89
CA LEU A 55 -10.43 -1.58 -12.91
C LEU A 55 -10.90 -1.82 -14.34
N GLN A 56 -11.57 -2.94 -14.58
CA GLN A 56 -12.11 -3.34 -15.88
C GLN A 56 -13.63 -3.41 -15.77
N PRO A 57 -14.34 -2.27 -15.94
CA PRO A 57 -15.80 -2.30 -15.93
C PRO A 57 -16.29 -3.15 -17.11
N GLY A 58 -16.69 -4.39 -16.82
CA GLY A 58 -17.36 -5.26 -17.78
C GLY A 58 -18.73 -4.73 -18.18
N GLN A 59 -19.37 -5.37 -19.17
CA GLN A 59 -20.75 -5.03 -19.57
C GLN A 59 -21.75 -5.20 -18.42
N ASN A 60 -21.44 -6.07 -17.45
CA ASN A 60 -22.14 -6.19 -16.18
C ASN A 60 -21.32 -5.54 -15.06
N GLN A 61 -21.74 -4.36 -14.60
CA GLN A 61 -21.03 -3.57 -13.57
C GLN A 61 -21.15 -4.16 -12.14
N ILE A 62 -21.75 -5.35 -11.98
CA ILE A 62 -22.04 -6.00 -10.70
C ILE A 62 -21.81 -7.50 -10.88
N GLU A 63 -20.56 -7.93 -11.06
CA GLU A 63 -20.24 -9.38 -11.09
C GLU A 63 -19.94 -9.92 -9.69
N LEU A 64 -19.36 -9.10 -8.80
CA LEU A 64 -19.02 -9.51 -7.44
C LEU A 64 -20.03 -9.01 -6.40
N GLU A 65 -20.62 -9.95 -5.65
CA GLU A 65 -21.44 -9.58 -4.50
C GLU A 65 -20.58 -9.06 -3.33
N PRO A 66 -21.10 -8.13 -2.52
CA PRO A 66 -20.43 -7.61 -1.32
C PRO A 66 -19.85 -8.66 -0.37
N GLY A 67 -20.55 -9.78 -0.19
CA GLY A 67 -20.11 -10.89 0.67
C GLY A 67 -18.89 -11.60 0.10
N ASP A 68 -18.89 -11.84 -1.20
CA ASP A 68 -17.79 -12.52 -1.90
C ASP A 68 -16.54 -11.66 -1.91
N MET A 69 -16.67 -10.35 -2.16
CA MET A 69 -15.53 -9.42 -2.07
C MET A 69 -14.87 -9.50 -0.69
N TRP A 70 -15.68 -9.50 0.38
CA TRP A 70 -15.16 -9.55 1.74
C TRP A 70 -14.37 -10.83 2.01
N GLN A 71 -14.85 -11.97 1.51
CA GLN A 71 -14.15 -13.24 1.63
C GLN A 71 -12.87 -13.27 0.79
N LEU A 72 -12.94 -12.80 -0.47
CA LEU A 72 -11.81 -12.77 -1.40
C LEU A 72 -10.64 -11.92 -0.89
N VAL A 73 -10.93 -10.78 -0.23
CA VAL A 73 -9.87 -9.96 0.38
C VAL A 73 -9.36 -10.51 1.71
N GLY A 74 -9.85 -11.66 2.19
CA GLY A 74 -9.45 -12.27 3.46
C GLY A 74 -10.10 -11.61 4.69
N GLY A 75 -11.22 -10.94 4.49
CA GLY A 75 -11.96 -10.21 5.52
C GLY A 75 -11.11 -9.20 6.27
N LYS A 76 -11.38 -9.05 7.57
CA LYS A 76 -10.67 -8.07 8.43
C LYS A 76 -9.16 -8.34 8.48
N GLN A 77 -8.75 -9.61 8.57
CA GLN A 77 -7.35 -9.98 8.67
C GLN A 77 -6.58 -9.63 7.39
N GLY A 78 -7.18 -9.88 6.22
CA GLY A 78 -6.57 -9.52 4.94
C GLY A 78 -6.46 -8.00 4.77
N LEU A 79 -7.48 -7.23 5.16
CA LEU A 79 -7.40 -5.76 5.20
C LEU A 79 -6.28 -5.27 6.14
N ASP A 80 -6.16 -5.84 7.34
CA ASP A 80 -5.11 -5.46 8.29
C ASP A 80 -3.71 -5.82 7.78
N SER A 81 -3.58 -6.92 7.05
CA SER A 81 -2.33 -7.36 6.42
C SER A 81 -1.95 -6.43 5.26
N MET A 82 -2.90 -6.08 4.38
CA MET A 82 -2.69 -5.06 3.34
C MET A 82 -2.24 -3.72 3.94
N TYR A 83 -2.88 -3.28 5.03
CA TYR A 83 -2.50 -2.04 5.72
C TYR A 83 -1.04 -2.07 6.22
N LYS A 84 -0.59 -3.20 6.79
CA LYS A 84 0.79 -3.39 7.27
C LYS A 84 1.77 -3.45 6.11
N ASN A 85 1.45 -4.23 5.08
CA ASN A 85 2.28 -4.41 3.89
C ASN A 85 2.48 -3.11 3.13
N ALA A 86 1.48 -2.22 3.09
CA ALA A 86 1.56 -0.92 2.39
C ALA A 86 2.83 -0.13 2.76
N GLU A 87 3.21 -0.14 4.03
CA GLU A 87 4.42 0.52 4.51
C GLU A 87 5.69 -0.19 4.03
N VAL A 88 5.68 -1.52 4.02
CA VAL A 88 6.81 -2.33 3.51
C VAL A 88 7.01 -2.11 2.02
N LEU A 89 5.94 -2.05 1.22
CA LEU A 89 6.02 -1.80 -0.23
C LEU A 89 6.62 -0.42 -0.53
N ILE A 90 6.28 0.61 0.25
CA ILE A 90 6.91 1.95 0.12
C ILE A 90 8.41 1.87 0.43
N GLN A 91 8.79 1.15 1.49
CA GLN A 91 10.20 1.00 1.88
C GLN A 91 10.99 0.22 0.82
N LEU A 92 10.40 -0.83 0.24
CA LEU A 92 10.99 -1.60 -0.85
C LEU A 92 11.15 -0.76 -2.12
N ALA A 93 10.19 0.11 -2.46
CA ALA A 93 10.31 1.01 -3.60
C ALA A 93 11.42 2.05 -3.38
N ALA A 94 11.49 2.62 -2.16
CA ALA A 94 12.55 3.57 -1.79
C ALA A 94 13.94 2.90 -1.78
N TRP A 95 14.03 1.62 -1.45
CA TRP A 95 15.29 0.87 -1.48
C TRP A 95 15.87 0.82 -2.91
N VAL A 96 15.01 0.69 -3.94
CA VAL A 96 15.42 0.64 -5.36
C VAL A 96 16.02 1.96 -5.87
N GLN A 97 15.75 3.10 -5.21
CA GLN A 97 16.34 4.39 -5.58
C GLN A 97 17.88 4.40 -5.58
N ARG A 98 18.51 3.41 -4.93
CA ARG A 98 19.98 3.23 -4.93
C ARG A 98 20.55 2.83 -6.30
N TRP A 99 19.76 2.19 -7.17
CA TRP A 99 20.21 1.75 -8.50
C TRP A 99 19.57 2.52 -9.65
N ASN A 100 18.29 2.90 -9.51
CA ASN A 100 17.54 3.61 -10.54
C ASN A 100 16.77 4.77 -9.91
N TYR A 101 17.46 5.89 -9.71
CA TYR A 101 16.91 7.01 -8.92
C TYR A 101 15.66 7.61 -9.55
N GLU A 102 15.66 7.88 -10.85
CA GLU A 102 14.57 8.60 -11.52
C GLU A 102 13.28 7.75 -11.57
N GLU A 103 13.36 6.53 -12.08
CA GLU A 103 12.20 5.64 -12.17
C GLU A 103 11.70 5.24 -10.79
N ALA A 104 12.61 4.87 -9.87
CA ALA A 104 12.22 4.47 -8.52
C ALA A 104 11.63 5.64 -7.73
N ALA A 105 12.06 6.89 -7.95
CA ALA A 105 11.44 8.05 -7.31
C ALA A 105 9.99 8.24 -7.78
N ILE A 106 9.75 8.18 -9.11
CA ILE A 106 8.41 8.30 -9.70
C ILE A 106 7.50 7.17 -9.22
N VAL A 107 7.98 5.92 -9.27
CA VAL A 107 7.20 4.75 -8.85
C VAL A 107 6.94 4.78 -7.35
N SER A 108 7.94 5.14 -6.53
CA SER A 108 7.78 5.28 -5.07
C SER A 108 6.67 6.27 -4.73
N GLU A 109 6.60 7.40 -5.44
CA GLU A 109 5.57 8.40 -5.17
C GLU A 109 4.18 7.93 -5.59
N ARG A 110 4.07 7.19 -6.71
CA ARG A 110 2.81 6.54 -7.10
C ARG A 110 2.35 5.54 -6.04
N ILE A 111 3.26 4.68 -5.55
CA ILE A 111 2.98 3.71 -4.49
C ILE A 111 2.54 4.41 -3.19
N ARG A 112 3.17 5.54 -2.82
CA ARG A 112 2.75 6.34 -1.66
C ARG A 112 1.34 6.89 -1.81
N ARG A 113 0.99 7.40 -3.00
CA ARG A 113 -0.35 7.91 -3.29
C ARG A 113 -1.40 6.80 -3.15
N ASP A 114 -1.14 5.62 -3.73
CA ASP A 114 -2.03 4.47 -3.58
C ASP A 114 -2.14 4.03 -2.12
N ALA A 115 -1.03 4.04 -1.37
CA ALA A 115 -1.04 3.68 0.05
C ALA A 115 -1.92 4.62 0.87
N VAL A 116 -1.96 5.91 0.55
CA VAL A 116 -2.88 6.87 1.20
C VAL A 116 -4.32 6.49 0.92
N GLN A 117 -4.65 6.15 -0.33
CA GLN A 117 -5.99 5.69 -0.70
C GLN A 117 -6.36 4.40 0.06
N LEU A 118 -5.50 3.37 0.00
CA LEU A 118 -5.65 2.11 0.72
C LEU A 118 -5.93 2.34 2.21
N ARG A 119 -5.08 3.13 2.88
CA ARG A 119 -5.21 3.43 4.32
C ARG A 119 -6.52 4.13 4.62
N ARG A 120 -6.96 5.07 3.77
CA ARG A 120 -8.21 5.80 3.93
C ARG A 120 -9.42 4.86 3.81
N SER A 121 -9.45 3.99 2.80
CA SER A 121 -10.56 3.06 2.57
C SER A 121 -10.67 2.03 3.70
N ILE A 122 -9.53 1.48 4.15
CA ILE A 122 -9.49 0.56 5.31
C ILE A 122 -9.97 1.25 6.60
N ARG A 123 -9.55 2.50 6.86
CA ARG A 123 -10.02 3.25 8.04
C ARG A 123 -11.53 3.46 8.01
N ARG A 124 -12.09 3.77 6.84
CA ARG A 124 -13.55 3.92 6.67
C ARG A 124 -14.28 2.60 6.94
N ILE A 125 -13.78 1.50 6.40
CA ILE A 125 -14.30 0.15 6.66
C ILE A 125 -14.28 -0.17 8.17
N ARG A 126 -13.15 0.05 8.85
CA ARG A 126 -13.02 -0.19 10.30
C ARG A 126 -14.01 0.66 11.11
N PHE A 127 -14.12 1.95 10.78
CA PHE A 127 -15.03 2.87 11.47
C PHE A 127 -16.49 2.46 11.28
N SER A 128 -16.84 2.05 10.06
CA SER A 128 -18.14 1.52 9.72
C SER A 128 -18.52 0.26 10.51
N MET A 129 -17.61 -0.70 10.63
CA MET A 129 -17.82 -1.90 11.44
C MET A 129 -18.00 -1.57 12.92
N LEU A 130 -17.18 -0.67 13.46
CA LEU A 130 -17.25 -0.27 14.87
C LEU A 130 -18.58 0.39 15.24
N LEU A 131 -19.16 1.16 14.32
CA LEU A 131 -20.47 1.80 14.53
C LEU A 131 -21.67 0.85 14.31
N GLN A 132 -21.46 -0.43 13.98
CA GLN A 132 -22.49 -1.43 13.66
C GLN A 132 -23.56 -0.97 12.65
N ARG A 133 -23.29 0.12 11.92
CA ARG A 133 -24.15 0.56 10.81
C ARG A 133 -23.90 -0.40 9.66
N LYS A 134 -24.96 -0.86 8.97
CA LYS A 134 -24.86 -1.56 7.68
C LYS A 134 -24.59 -0.52 6.59
N PRO A 135 -23.35 -0.15 6.29
CA PRO A 135 -23.08 0.95 5.40
C PRO A 135 -23.08 0.35 4.01
N ILE A 136 -24.05 0.77 3.20
CA ILE A 136 -24.15 0.49 1.76
C ILE A 136 -22.79 0.74 1.04
N ARG A 137 -21.91 1.55 1.65
CA ARG A 137 -20.59 1.93 1.14
C ARG A 137 -19.42 0.98 1.45
N ILE A 138 -19.56 -0.04 2.31
CA ILE A 138 -18.46 -0.97 2.60
C ILE A 138 -17.88 -1.60 1.33
N PRO A 139 -18.69 -2.13 0.40
CA PRO A 139 -18.19 -2.81 -0.80
C PRO A 139 -17.32 -1.89 -1.66
N PHE A 140 -17.73 -0.63 -1.83
CA PHE A 140 -16.95 0.39 -2.53
C PHE A 140 -15.57 0.61 -1.91
N TYR A 141 -15.48 0.66 -0.58
CA TYR A 141 -14.19 0.80 0.09
C TYR A 141 -13.33 -0.47 -0.01
N ILE A 142 -13.95 -1.65 -0.12
CA ILE A 142 -13.22 -2.90 -0.36
C ILE A 142 -12.59 -2.87 -1.75
N HIS A 143 -13.34 -2.47 -2.79
CA HIS A 143 -12.79 -2.27 -4.13
C HIS A 143 -11.65 -1.26 -4.15
N GLU A 144 -11.84 -0.09 -3.52
CA GLU A 144 -10.79 0.93 -3.44
C GLU A 144 -9.51 0.39 -2.78
N ALA A 145 -9.66 -0.37 -1.68
CA ALA A 145 -8.54 -0.98 -0.98
C ALA A 145 -7.85 -2.05 -1.82
N ALA A 146 -8.61 -2.99 -2.39
CA ALA A 146 -8.09 -4.06 -3.22
C ALA A 146 -7.35 -3.50 -4.45
N THR A 147 -7.97 -2.53 -5.13
CA THR A 147 -7.40 -1.84 -6.30
C THR A 147 -6.09 -1.14 -5.96
N ALA A 148 -6.09 -0.34 -4.89
CA ALA A 148 -4.88 0.37 -4.48
C ALA A 148 -3.75 -0.61 -4.13
N TYR A 149 -4.04 -1.67 -3.37
CA TYR A 149 -3.03 -2.66 -2.99
C TYR A 149 -2.50 -3.45 -4.21
N HIS A 150 -3.38 -3.84 -5.13
CA HIS A 150 -3.02 -4.52 -6.36
C HIS A 150 -2.08 -3.66 -7.23
N LEU A 151 -2.43 -2.39 -7.44
CA LEU A 151 -1.60 -1.45 -8.21
C LEU A 151 -0.25 -1.18 -7.54
N MET A 152 -0.19 -1.05 -6.21
CA MET A 152 1.07 -0.93 -5.48
C MET A 152 1.97 -2.13 -5.73
N SER A 153 1.41 -3.33 -5.65
CA SER A 153 2.14 -4.59 -5.83
C SER A 153 2.67 -4.73 -7.26
N GLN A 154 1.82 -4.47 -8.27
CA GLN A 154 2.23 -4.52 -9.68
C GLN A 154 3.31 -3.49 -10.01
N ARG A 155 3.17 -2.24 -9.53
CA ARG A 155 4.17 -1.19 -9.75
C ARG A 155 5.51 -1.53 -9.12
N LEU A 156 5.48 -2.11 -7.92
CA LEU A 156 6.70 -2.57 -7.26
C LEU A 156 7.35 -3.72 -8.04
N LEU A 157 6.58 -4.72 -8.45
CA LEU A 157 7.09 -5.84 -9.25
C LEU A 157 7.71 -5.37 -10.56
N ALA A 158 7.05 -4.46 -11.29
CA ALA A 158 7.58 -3.86 -12.52
C ALA A 158 8.89 -3.10 -12.26
N LEU A 159 8.97 -2.34 -11.17
CA LEU A 159 10.18 -1.62 -10.78
C LEU A 159 11.36 -2.57 -10.50
N TYR A 160 11.11 -3.70 -9.82
CA TYR A 160 12.13 -4.71 -9.57
C TYR A 160 12.52 -5.49 -10.82
N GLN A 161 11.58 -5.74 -11.73
CA GLN A 161 11.87 -6.37 -13.01
C GLN A 161 12.81 -5.52 -13.87
N GLY A 162 12.60 -4.20 -13.92
CA GLY A 162 13.45 -3.27 -14.67
C GLY A 162 14.79 -2.96 -13.99
N SER A 163 14.82 -2.94 -12.66
CA SER A 163 16.03 -2.54 -11.92
C SER A 163 16.93 -3.70 -11.51
N HIS A 164 16.38 -4.84 -11.06
CA HIS A 164 17.12 -6.00 -10.52
C HIS A 164 16.33 -7.32 -10.72
N SER A 165 16.48 -7.94 -11.89
CA SER A 165 15.80 -9.21 -12.24
C SER A 165 16.07 -10.36 -11.25
N GLY A 166 17.20 -10.37 -10.54
CA GLY A 166 17.52 -11.38 -9.53
C GLY A 166 16.71 -11.27 -8.22
N LEU A 167 16.20 -10.09 -7.87
CA LEU A 167 15.37 -9.88 -6.68
C LEU A 167 13.87 -9.99 -6.98
N TYR A 168 13.49 -9.84 -8.25
CA TYR A 168 12.12 -10.03 -8.73
C TYR A 168 11.48 -11.36 -8.28
N PRO A 169 12.08 -12.55 -8.52
CA PRO A 169 11.42 -13.82 -8.17
C PRO A 169 11.19 -13.95 -6.66
N ARG A 170 12.13 -13.47 -5.84
CA ARG A 170 12.02 -13.49 -4.37
C ARG A 170 10.95 -12.51 -3.88
N LEU A 171 10.80 -11.36 -4.54
CA LEU A 171 9.72 -10.41 -4.26
C LEU A 171 8.35 -11.01 -4.65
N ALA A 172 8.25 -11.61 -5.83
CA ALA A 172 7.03 -12.26 -6.30
C ALA A 172 6.58 -13.37 -5.34
N GLU A 173 7.50 -14.22 -4.88
CA GLU A 173 7.24 -15.24 -3.86
C GLU A 173 6.72 -14.62 -2.55
N SER A 174 7.38 -13.57 -2.04
CA SER A 174 6.95 -12.89 -0.80
C SER A 174 5.54 -12.26 -0.88
N LEU A 175 5.09 -11.92 -2.09
CA LEU A 175 3.76 -11.36 -2.34
C LEU A 175 2.71 -12.42 -2.70
N ASN A 176 3.06 -13.71 -2.70
CA ASN A 176 2.24 -14.81 -3.20
C ASN A 176 1.80 -14.60 -4.66
N TYR A 177 2.71 -14.10 -5.51
CA TYR A 177 2.52 -13.91 -6.95
C TYR A 177 2.97 -15.12 -7.79
N ALA A 178 3.69 -16.06 -7.17
CA ALA A 178 4.24 -17.27 -7.78
C ALA A 178 3.24 -18.43 -7.78
#